data_AF-A0A9X0QC16-F1
#
_entry.id   AF-A0A9X0QC16-F1
#
_cell.length_a   1.000
_cell.length_b   1.000
_cell.length_c   1.000
_cell.angle_alpha   90.00
_cell.angle_beta   90.00
_cell.angle_gamma   90.00
#
_symmetry.space_group_name_H-M   'P 1'
#
loop_
_entity.id
_entity.type
_entity.pdbx_description
1 polymer ?
#
loop_
_entity_poly.entity_id
_entity_poly.type
_entity_poly.pdbx_seq_one_letter_code
_entity_poly.pdbx_strand_id
1 'polypeptide(L)'
;MLEEDGIVLIYEGHDEPKTKEIPYPKQVDQPLSTRSGRLTQNGYFHDAAQAYVRSEAPPARVRVYEKIKDGIWSYNGLFNLVDSWTETNGNRRVFKFKLHSIPDETSLPSTERLPIEQRRVISSLVKLAVWKRDGGACIQCGSKQNLHFDHILPYSKGGTSVTEENIQLLCMKHNIQKGAKLL
;
A
#
# COMPACT_ATOMS: atom_id res chain seq x y z
N MET A 1 7.48 6.42 1.31
CA MET A 1 6.91 7.76 1.56
C MET A 1 5.85 8.00 0.48
N LEU A 2 4.66 8.49 0.83
CA LEU A 2 3.73 8.96 -0.19
C LEU A 2 4.26 10.33 -0.62
N GLU A 3 4.77 10.42 -1.85
CA GLU A 3 5.23 11.67 -2.45
C GLU A 3 4.31 11.98 -3.63
N GLU A 4 4.03 13.26 -3.86
CA GLU A 4 3.12 13.76 -4.89
C GLU A 4 1.69 13.16 -4.84
N ASP A 5 0.81 13.88 -4.15
CA ASP A 5 -0.64 13.78 -4.28
C ASP A 5 -1.29 12.42 -3.99
N GLY A 6 -0.59 11.46 -3.37
CA GLY A 6 -1.12 10.13 -3.04
C GLY A 6 -1.43 9.25 -4.25
N ILE A 7 -1.07 9.73 -5.44
CA ILE A 7 -1.09 9.00 -6.71
C ILE A 7 0.18 8.16 -6.81
N VAL A 8 1.28 8.66 -6.26
CA VAL A 8 2.58 8.00 -6.29
C VAL A 8 2.97 7.52 -4.89
N LEU A 9 3.39 6.27 -4.79
CA LEU A 9 3.99 5.69 -3.60
C LEU A 9 5.42 5.28 -3.94
N ILE A 10 6.38 5.83 -3.18
CA ILE A 10 7.77 5.35 -3.22
C ILE A 10 7.95 4.33 -2.09
N TYR A 11 8.18 3.09 -2.49
CA TYR A 11 8.39 1.95 -1.60
C TYR A 11 9.87 1.58 -1.55
N GLU A 12 10.42 1.42 -0.34
CA GLU A 12 11.76 0.86 -0.14
C GLU A 12 11.67 -0.67 -0.14
N GLY A 13 12.59 -1.33 -0.86
CA GLY A 13 12.66 -2.78 -0.98
C GLY A 13 12.89 -3.50 0.33
N HIS A 14 12.91 -4.83 0.26
CA HIS A 14 13.11 -5.70 1.40
C HIS A 14 14.59 -5.77 1.81
N ASP A 15 14.82 -5.74 3.13
CA ASP A 15 16.12 -6.04 3.71
C ASP A 15 16.49 -7.53 3.55
N GLU A 16 17.77 -7.86 3.67
CA GLU A 16 18.20 -9.25 3.80
C GLU A 16 17.51 -9.93 4.99
N PRO A 17 17.19 -11.24 4.92
CA PRO A 17 16.77 -11.98 6.09
C PRO A 17 17.86 -11.94 7.16
N LYS A 18 17.45 -11.82 8.43
CA LYS A 18 18.39 -11.91 9.54
C LYS A 18 18.95 -13.33 9.63
N THR A 19 20.27 -13.47 9.52
CA THR A 19 20.98 -14.75 9.68
C THR A 19 22.12 -14.61 10.70
N LYS A 20 22.89 -15.69 10.93
CA LYS A 20 24.11 -15.61 11.75
C LYS A 20 25.17 -14.72 11.10
N GLU A 21 25.23 -14.75 9.77
CA GLU A 21 26.16 -13.96 8.95
C GLU A 21 25.67 -12.51 8.79
N ILE A 22 24.36 -12.28 8.80
CA ILE A 22 23.74 -10.95 8.69
C ILE A 22 22.88 -10.68 9.94
N PRO A 23 23.51 -10.37 11.09
CA PRO A 23 22.79 -10.09 12.33
C PRO A 23 22.04 -8.74 12.28
N TYR A 24 22.48 -7.81 11.42
CA TYR A 24 21.92 -6.48 11.25
C TYR A 24 21.57 -6.20 9.78
N PRO A 25 20.42 -6.70 9.27
CA PRO A 25 20.03 -6.51 7.86
C PRO A 25 19.96 -5.05 7.39
N LYS A 26 19.69 -4.12 8.31
CA LYS A 26 19.65 -2.69 8.03
C LYS A 26 21.02 -2.03 7.87
N GLN A 27 22.11 -2.79 7.94
CA GLN A 27 23.47 -2.29 7.76
C GLN A 27 24.13 -2.84 6.50
N VAL A 28 23.44 -3.68 5.73
CA VAL A 28 23.94 -4.25 4.48
C VAL A 28 23.10 -3.81 3.29
N ASP A 29 23.73 -3.79 2.12
CA ASP A 29 23.05 -3.53 0.85
C ASP A 29 21.92 -4.52 0.64
N GLN A 30 20.80 -4.02 0.10
CA GLN A 30 19.72 -4.88 -0.36
C GLN A 30 20.16 -5.61 -1.64
N PRO A 31 20.08 -6.95 -1.69
CA PRO A 31 20.60 -7.74 -2.80
C PRO A 31 19.61 -7.79 -3.97
N LEU A 32 20.14 -7.76 -5.19
CA LEU A 32 19.38 -8.11 -6.40
C LEU A 32 19.12 -9.62 -6.48
N SER A 33 20.12 -10.42 -6.09
CA SER A 33 20.08 -11.88 -6.16
C SER A 33 20.60 -12.51 -4.87
N THR A 34 20.10 -13.69 -4.53
CA THR A 34 20.62 -14.53 -3.45
C THR A 34 22.05 -14.96 -3.75
N ARG A 35 22.76 -15.48 -2.74
CA ARG A 35 24.10 -16.08 -2.92
C ARG A 35 24.16 -17.22 -3.95
N SER A 36 23.02 -17.89 -4.18
CA SER A 36 22.88 -18.96 -5.19
C SER A 36 22.50 -18.45 -6.59
N GLY A 37 22.42 -17.14 -6.79
CA GLY A 37 22.14 -16.51 -8.08
C GLY A 37 20.66 -16.37 -8.44
N ARG A 38 19.72 -16.78 -7.57
CA ARG A 38 18.28 -16.56 -7.80
C ARG A 38 17.91 -15.11 -7.48
N LEU A 39 17.01 -14.50 -8.24
CA LEU A 39 16.52 -13.16 -7.91
C LEU A 39 15.87 -13.13 -6.52
N THR A 40 16.15 -12.08 -5.76
CA THR A 40 15.40 -11.76 -4.55
C THR A 40 14.05 -11.15 -4.92
N GLN A 41 13.19 -10.89 -3.93
CA GLN A 41 11.96 -10.11 -4.19
C GLN A 41 12.28 -8.73 -4.79
N ASN A 42 13.34 -8.09 -4.33
CA ASN A 42 13.82 -6.84 -4.93
C ASN A 42 14.26 -7.05 -6.37
N GLY A 43 14.96 -8.15 -6.66
CA GLY A 43 15.35 -8.53 -8.01
C GLY A 43 14.17 -8.69 -8.96
N TYR A 44 13.14 -9.43 -8.55
CA TYR A 44 11.92 -9.59 -9.36
C TYR A 44 11.16 -8.28 -9.58
N PHE A 45 11.02 -7.46 -8.53
CA PHE A 45 10.36 -6.16 -8.66
C PHE A 45 11.17 -5.22 -9.55
N HIS A 46 12.50 -5.20 -9.40
CA HIS A 46 13.38 -4.36 -10.21
C HIS A 46 13.30 -4.76 -11.68
N ASP A 47 13.42 -6.06 -11.98
CA ASP A 47 13.31 -6.58 -13.34
C ASP A 47 11.97 -6.24 -13.99
N ALA A 48 10.86 -6.47 -13.27
CA ALA A 48 9.51 -6.15 -13.76
C ALA A 48 9.30 -4.65 -14.00
N ALA A 49 9.79 -3.79 -13.10
CA ALA A 49 9.71 -2.34 -13.27
C ALA A 49 10.55 -1.88 -14.47
N GLN A 50 11.77 -2.41 -14.60
CA GLN A 50 12.67 -2.04 -15.68
C GLN A 50 12.17 -2.53 -17.05
N ALA A 51 11.50 -3.69 -17.12
CA ALA A 51 10.83 -4.15 -18.34
C ALA A 51 9.73 -3.17 -18.79
N TYR A 52 8.97 -2.59 -17.85
CA TYR A 52 8.00 -1.54 -18.18
C TYR A 52 8.69 -0.25 -18.65
N VAL A 53 9.75 0.20 -17.97
CA VAL A 53 10.53 1.40 -18.36
C VAL A 53 11.10 1.26 -19.78
N ARG A 54 11.57 0.06 -20.13
CA ARG A 54 12.05 -0.27 -21.49
C ARG A 54 10.95 -0.53 -22.51
N SER A 55 9.67 -0.40 -22.11
CA SER A 55 8.51 -0.69 -22.97
C SER A 55 8.45 -2.15 -23.47
N GLU A 56 9.04 -3.09 -22.73
CA GLU A 56 9.04 -4.52 -23.05
C GLU A 56 7.82 -5.25 -22.49
N ALA A 57 7.19 -4.69 -21.44
CA ALA A 57 6.03 -5.27 -20.76
C ALA A 57 5.10 -4.17 -20.21
N PRO A 58 3.79 -4.45 -20.00
CA PRO A 58 2.93 -3.58 -19.21
C PRO A 58 3.37 -3.53 -17.74
N PRO A 59 2.98 -2.50 -16.97
CA PRO A 59 3.39 -2.38 -15.57
C PRO A 59 2.77 -3.50 -14.73
N ALA A 60 3.59 -4.09 -13.86
CA ALA A 60 3.12 -5.13 -12.94
C ALA A 60 2.14 -4.54 -11.91
N ARG A 61 1.10 -5.29 -11.55
CA ARG A 61 0.12 -4.88 -10.54
C ARG A 61 0.54 -5.39 -9.16
N VAL A 62 0.74 -4.47 -8.22
CA VAL A 62 1.24 -4.75 -6.87
C VAL A 62 0.18 -4.43 -5.83
N ARG A 63 -0.11 -5.38 -4.94
CA ARG A 63 -0.94 -5.14 -3.76
C ARG A 63 -0.10 -4.48 -2.68
N VAL A 64 -0.50 -3.30 -2.24
CA VAL A 64 0.23 -2.54 -1.23
C VAL A 64 -0.40 -2.75 0.13
N TYR A 65 0.42 -3.13 1.09
CA TYR A 65 0.06 -3.23 2.50
C TYR A 65 0.90 -2.25 3.31
N GLU A 66 0.24 -1.50 4.17
CA GLU A 66 0.85 -0.54 5.07
C GLU A 66 0.82 -1.09 6.50
N LYS A 67 1.99 -1.17 7.13
CA LYS A 67 2.07 -1.46 8.56
C LYS A 67 1.76 -0.19 9.35
N ILE A 68 0.62 -0.15 10.03
CA ILE A 68 0.18 1.01 10.81
C ILE A 68 0.83 1.00 12.20
N LYS A 69 0.89 -0.19 12.83
CA LYS A 69 1.61 -0.46 14.07
C LYS A 69 1.89 -1.96 14.20
N ASP A 70 2.59 -2.38 15.25
CA ASP A 70 2.81 -3.80 15.50
C ASP A 70 1.48 -4.56 15.60
N GLY A 71 1.37 -5.64 14.82
CA GLY A 71 0.15 -6.43 14.69
C GLY A 71 -0.93 -5.84 13.79
N ILE A 72 -0.73 -4.65 13.19
CA ILE A 72 -1.73 -4.01 12.32
C ILE A 72 -1.18 -3.72 10.94
N TRP A 73 -1.78 -4.41 9.97
CA TRP A 73 -1.58 -4.19 8.56
C TRP A 73 -2.87 -3.69 7.93
N SER A 74 -2.76 -2.65 7.11
CA SER A 74 -3.85 -2.10 6.34
C SER A 74 -3.57 -2.33 4.86
N TYR A 75 -4.58 -2.77 4.11
CA TYR A 75 -4.48 -2.86 2.66
C TYR A 75 -4.75 -1.48 2.05
N ASN A 76 -3.83 -0.98 1.22
CA ASN A 76 -3.91 0.35 0.61
C ASN A 76 -4.41 0.33 -0.84
N GLY A 77 -4.61 -0.85 -1.43
CA GLY A 77 -5.09 -1.00 -2.79
C GLY A 77 -4.10 -1.66 -3.73
N LEU A 78 -4.46 -1.65 -5.01
CA LEU A 78 -3.67 -2.16 -6.13
C LEU A 78 -3.00 -1.00 -6.85
N PHE A 79 -1.71 -1.15 -7.15
CA PHE A 79 -0.88 -0.12 -7.76
C PHE A 79 -0.15 -0.70 -8.97
N ASN A 80 0.15 0.14 -9.95
CA ASN A 80 1.06 -0.17 -11.05
C ASN A 80 2.50 0.09 -10.62
N LEU A 81 3.38 -0.89 -10.79
CA LEU A 81 4.82 -0.73 -10.63
C LEU A 81 5.39 -0.11 -11.91
N VAL A 82 5.84 1.15 -11.81
CA VAL A 82 6.17 1.97 -12.98
C VAL A 82 7.64 2.34 -13.08
N ASP A 83 8.41 2.22 -12.00
CA ASP A 83 9.85 2.48 -12.02
C ASP A 83 10.55 1.82 -10.84
N SER A 84 11.87 1.67 -10.94
CA SER A 84 12.73 1.27 -9.83
C SER A 84 14.16 1.77 -9.97
N TRP A 85 14.79 2.09 -8.85
CA TRP A 85 16.21 2.47 -8.79
C TRP A 85 16.85 1.95 -7.51
N THR A 86 18.18 2.12 -7.41
CA THR A 86 18.88 1.96 -6.14
C THR A 86 19.41 3.31 -5.69
N GLU A 87 19.33 3.58 -4.39
CA GLU A 87 19.89 4.79 -3.79
C GLU A 87 20.71 4.44 -2.55
N THR A 88 21.68 5.29 -2.23
CA THR A 88 22.44 5.18 -0.99
C THR A 88 21.64 5.78 0.16
N ASN A 89 21.31 4.97 1.15
CA ASN A 89 20.66 5.38 2.39
C ASN A 89 21.62 5.10 3.56
N GLY A 90 22.30 6.14 4.04
CA GLY A 90 23.39 6.00 5.00
C GLY A 90 24.56 5.20 4.39
N ASN A 91 24.88 4.05 4.98
CA ASN A 91 26.02 3.22 4.58
C ASN A 91 25.63 2.02 3.70
N ARG A 92 24.40 1.98 3.19
CA ARG A 92 23.90 0.85 2.38
C ARG A 92 23.16 1.35 1.14
N ARG A 93 23.10 0.51 0.13
CA ARG A 93 22.21 0.67 -1.03
C ARG A 93 20.88 -0.01 -0.78
N VAL A 94 19.80 0.70 -1.08
CA VAL A 94 18.43 0.22 -0.99
C VAL A 94 17.76 0.31 -2.33
N PHE A 95 16.85 -0.62 -2.62
CA PHE A 95 15.95 -0.50 -3.76
C PHE A 95 14.83 0.46 -3.44
N LYS A 96 14.45 1.26 -4.42
CA LYS A 96 13.24 2.06 -4.42
C LYS A 96 12.37 1.67 -5.59
N PHE A 97 11.07 1.68 -5.35
CA PHE A 97 10.05 1.31 -6.32
C PHE A 97 9.00 2.40 -6.40
N LYS A 98 8.74 2.90 -7.61
CA LYS A 98 7.69 3.87 -7.88
C LYS A 98 6.41 3.14 -8.24
N LEU A 99 5.36 3.39 -7.47
CA LEU A 99 4.05 2.77 -7.62
C LEU A 99 3.02 3.86 -7.92
N HIS A 100 2.25 3.70 -8.99
CA HIS A 100 1.12 4.57 -9.29
C HIS A 100 -0.20 3.91 -8.88
N SER A 101 -1.08 4.65 -8.21
CA SER A 101 -2.40 4.13 -7.87
C SER A 101 -3.20 3.81 -9.14
N ILE A 102 -3.97 2.72 -9.09
CA ILE A 102 -4.90 2.38 -10.17
C ILE A 102 -6.25 3.00 -9.80
N PRO A 103 -6.76 3.98 -10.57
CA PRO A 103 -8.14 4.44 -10.42
C PRO A 103 -9.07 3.26 -10.73
N ASP A 104 -10.14 3.07 -9.95
CA ASP A 104 -11.17 2.10 -10.35
C ASP A 104 -11.82 2.58 -11.66
N GLU A 105 -12.17 1.66 -12.57
CA GLU A 105 -12.84 1.99 -13.86
C GLU A 105 -14.18 2.73 -13.70
N THR A 106 -14.70 2.84 -12.48
CA THR A 106 -15.88 3.67 -12.14
C THR A 106 -15.56 5.14 -11.88
N SER A 107 -14.28 5.52 -11.86
CA SER A 107 -13.86 6.92 -11.83
C SER A 107 -13.86 7.47 -13.25
N LEU A 108 -14.81 8.37 -13.53
CA LEU A 108 -14.87 9.11 -14.78
C LEU A 108 -13.50 9.74 -15.07
N PRO A 109 -13.05 9.76 -16.35
CA PRO A 109 -11.79 10.38 -16.71
C PRO A 109 -11.95 11.89 -16.55
N SER A 110 -11.46 12.42 -15.44
CA SER A 110 -11.32 13.86 -15.27
C SER A 110 -9.83 14.17 -15.27
N THR A 111 -9.43 14.89 -16.31
CA THR A 111 -8.08 15.35 -16.64
C THR A 111 -7.51 16.39 -15.66
N GLU A 112 -8.06 16.47 -14.45
CA GLU A 112 -7.69 17.43 -13.42
C GLU A 112 -7.29 16.71 -12.14
N ARG A 113 -6.26 17.23 -11.45
CA ARG A 113 -5.77 16.68 -10.19
C ARG A 113 -6.90 16.69 -9.17
N LEU A 114 -7.49 15.53 -8.89
CA LEU A 114 -8.58 15.40 -7.93
C LEU A 114 -8.09 15.92 -6.55
N PRO A 115 -8.86 16.82 -5.89
CA PRO A 115 -8.55 17.30 -4.55
C PRO A 115 -8.30 16.15 -3.57
N ILE A 116 -7.52 16.39 -2.51
CA ILE A 116 -7.24 15.43 -1.43
C ILE A 116 -8.52 14.76 -0.92
N GLU A 117 -9.61 15.52 -0.93
CA GLU A 117 -10.95 15.13 -0.50
C GLU A 117 -11.58 13.97 -1.30
N GLN A 118 -11.14 13.80 -2.54
CA GLN A 118 -11.59 12.76 -3.44
C GLN A 118 -10.54 11.65 -3.59
N ARG A 119 -9.68 11.41 -2.60
CA ARG A 119 -8.73 10.26 -2.63
C ARG A 119 -9.35 9.02 -2.01
N ARG A 120 -9.14 7.84 -2.63
CA ARG A 120 -9.58 6.55 -2.06
C ARG A 120 -8.65 6.03 -0.96
N VAL A 121 -7.36 6.40 -1.01
CA VAL A 121 -6.38 5.96 -0.02
C VAL A 121 -6.64 6.68 1.30
N ILE A 122 -6.92 5.90 2.34
CA ILE A 122 -7.11 6.39 3.70
C ILE A 122 -5.73 6.63 4.31
N SER A 123 -5.49 7.82 4.87
CA SER A 123 -4.20 8.15 5.48
C SER A 123 -3.95 7.32 6.74
N SER A 124 -2.68 7.13 7.11
CA SER A 124 -2.29 6.40 8.33
C SER A 124 -2.86 7.06 9.59
N LEU A 125 -2.93 8.40 9.62
CA LEU A 125 -3.52 9.15 10.72
C LEU A 125 -5.01 8.85 10.88
N VAL A 126 -5.77 8.88 9.79
CA VAL A 126 -7.20 8.53 9.80
C VAL A 126 -7.38 7.07 10.21
N LYS A 127 -6.59 6.13 9.68
CA LYS A 127 -6.65 4.72 10.09
C LYS A 127 -6.38 4.52 11.57
N LEU A 128 -5.38 5.20 12.13
CA LEU A 128 -5.08 5.13 13.55
C LEU A 128 -6.24 5.66 14.40
N ALA A 129 -6.86 6.76 13.97
CA ALA A 129 -7.94 7.38 14.69
C ALA A 129 -9.21 6.52 14.64
N VAL A 130 -9.59 5.99 13.47
CA VAL A 130 -10.66 4.99 13.31
C VAL A 130 -10.38 3.75 14.15
N TRP A 131 -9.16 3.23 14.14
CA TRP A 131 -8.81 2.05 14.95
C TRP A 131 -9.00 2.31 16.44
N LYS A 132 -8.60 3.49 16.92
CA LYS A 132 -8.78 3.91 18.31
C LYS A 132 -10.26 4.06 18.65
N ARG A 133 -11.04 4.73 17.81
CA ARG A 133 -12.48 4.95 17.97
C ARG A 133 -13.25 3.62 18.02
N ASP A 134 -12.97 2.72 17.08
CA ASP A 134 -13.68 1.44 16.91
C ASP A 134 -13.10 0.32 17.81
N GLY A 135 -12.15 0.66 18.71
CA GLY A 135 -11.57 -0.29 19.67
C GLY A 135 -10.80 -1.45 19.04
N GLY A 136 -10.34 -1.28 17.79
CA GLY A 136 -9.73 -2.36 17.01
C GLY A 136 -10.64 -3.56 16.80
N ALA A 137 -11.93 -3.31 16.63
CA ALA A 137 -12.95 -4.33 16.44
C ALA A 137 -13.92 -3.93 15.33
N CYS A 138 -14.59 -4.92 14.75
CA CYS A 138 -15.65 -4.69 13.79
C CYS A 138 -16.82 -3.98 14.47
N ILE A 139 -17.26 -2.83 13.95
CA ILE A 139 -18.34 -2.06 14.57
C ILE A 139 -19.69 -2.79 14.53
N GLN A 140 -19.86 -3.76 13.63
CA GLN A 140 -21.11 -4.52 13.46
C GLN A 140 -21.20 -5.74 14.40
N CYS A 141 -20.08 -6.36 14.78
CA CYS A 141 -20.12 -7.60 15.57
C CYS A 141 -19.03 -7.76 16.65
N GLY A 142 -18.14 -6.79 16.81
CA GLY A 142 -17.06 -6.84 17.79
C GLY A 142 -15.90 -7.79 17.45
N SER A 143 -15.92 -8.48 16.30
CA SER A 143 -14.79 -9.34 15.89
C SER A 143 -13.50 -8.51 15.78
N LYS A 144 -12.39 -9.05 16.27
CA LYS A 144 -11.05 -8.43 16.16
C LYS A 144 -10.18 -9.05 15.05
N GLN A 145 -10.78 -9.91 14.23
CA GLN A 145 -10.07 -10.68 13.21
C GLN A 145 -10.43 -10.22 11.81
N ASN A 146 -9.46 -10.27 10.89
CA ASN A 146 -9.59 -9.94 9.47
C ASN A 146 -10.33 -8.60 9.27
N LEU A 147 -9.80 -7.55 9.90
CA LEU A 147 -10.38 -6.22 9.89
C LEU A 147 -9.98 -5.44 8.65
N HIS A 148 -10.94 -4.68 8.12
CA HIS A 148 -10.80 -3.82 6.96
C HIS A 148 -11.28 -2.42 7.32
N PHE A 149 -10.54 -1.41 6.87
CA PHE A 149 -11.02 -0.04 6.86
C PHE A 149 -11.92 0.12 5.64
N ASP A 150 -13.18 0.45 5.86
CA ASP A 150 -14.19 0.58 4.82
C ASP A 150 -14.89 1.94 4.91
N HIS A 151 -15.30 2.49 3.77
CA HIS A 151 -16.01 3.76 3.72
C HIS A 151 -17.49 3.59 4.08
N ILE A 152 -18.03 4.41 4.98
CA ILE A 152 -19.46 4.44 5.31
C ILE A 152 -20.27 4.84 4.08
N LEU A 153 -20.07 6.06 3.56
CA LEU A 153 -20.47 6.46 2.21
C LEU A 153 -19.41 5.93 1.24
N PRO A 154 -19.75 4.97 0.35
CA PRO A 154 -18.78 4.44 -0.60
C PRO A 154 -18.11 5.54 -1.40
N TYR A 155 -16.81 5.39 -1.65
CA TYR A 155 -16.03 6.32 -2.45
C TYR A 155 -16.66 6.60 -3.83
N SER A 156 -17.19 5.56 -4.50
CA SER A 156 -17.89 5.68 -5.79
C SER A 156 -19.18 6.52 -5.74
N LYS A 157 -19.66 6.87 -4.55
CA LYS A 157 -20.82 7.73 -4.30
C LYS A 157 -20.42 9.07 -3.67
N GLY A 158 -19.16 9.47 -3.78
CA GLY A 158 -18.65 10.74 -3.24
C GLY A 158 -18.15 10.67 -1.79
N GLY A 159 -17.96 9.48 -1.23
CA GLY A 159 -17.37 9.32 0.09
C GLY A 159 -15.91 9.79 0.15
N THR A 160 -15.56 10.55 1.18
CA THR A 160 -14.20 11.07 1.39
C THR A 160 -13.37 10.13 2.27
N SER A 161 -12.04 10.22 2.15
CA SER A 161 -11.08 9.51 3.03
C SER A 161 -10.30 10.45 3.96
N VAL A 162 -10.74 11.71 4.07
CA VAL A 162 -9.99 12.80 4.73
C VAL A 162 -10.01 12.65 6.24
N THR A 163 -11.12 12.17 6.77
CA THR A 163 -11.40 12.14 8.20
C THR A 163 -11.98 10.80 8.60
N GLU A 164 -12.00 10.51 9.90
CA GLU A 164 -12.47 9.23 10.43
C GLU A 164 -13.99 9.06 10.34
N GLU A 165 -14.76 10.14 10.20
CA GLU A 165 -16.24 10.11 10.23
C GLU A 165 -16.82 9.30 9.08
N ASN A 166 -16.15 9.22 7.93
CA ASN A 166 -16.61 8.42 6.79
C ASN A 166 -15.94 7.04 6.70
N ILE A 167 -15.12 6.65 7.69
CA ILE A 167 -14.40 5.37 7.68
C ILE A 167 -14.83 4.53 8.89
N GLN A 168 -14.95 3.22 8.72
CA GLN A 168 -15.31 2.26 9.76
C GLN A 168 -14.43 1.01 9.70
N LEU A 169 -14.28 0.31 10.82
CA LEU A 169 -13.71 -1.03 10.86
C LEU A 169 -14.76 -2.12 10.72
N LEU A 170 -14.60 -2.96 9.69
CA LEU A 170 -15.44 -4.13 9.44
C LEU A 170 -14.60 -5.41 9.38
N CYS A 171 -15.11 -6.52 9.91
CA CYS A 171 -14.50 -7.82 9.62
C CYS A 171 -14.80 -8.24 8.18
N MET A 172 -14.00 -9.14 7.60
CA MET A 172 -14.17 -9.63 6.22
C MET A 172 -15.62 -10.00 5.88
N LYS A 173 -16.33 -10.69 6.78
CA LYS A 173 -17.74 -11.07 6.58
C LYS A 173 -18.64 -9.85 6.37
N HIS A 174 -18.60 -8.87 7.28
CA HIS A 174 -19.46 -7.68 7.19
C HIS A 174 -19.02 -6.74 6.07
N ASN A 175 -17.71 -6.67 5.79
CA ASN A 175 -17.17 -5.90 4.67
C ASN A 175 -17.71 -6.42 3.33
N ILE A 176 -17.69 -7.74 3.12
CA ILE A 176 -18.26 -8.37 1.91
C ILE A 176 -19.77 -8.18 1.83
N GLN A 177 -20.49 -8.32 2.95
CA GLN A 177 -21.94 -8.14 2.99
C GLN A 177 -22.37 -6.70 2.66
N LYS A 178 -21.60 -5.71 3.12
CA LYS A 178 -21.83 -4.29 2.81
C LYS A 178 -21.62 -4.01 1.33
N GLY A 179 -20.45 -4.36 0.79
CA GLY A 179 -20.05 -3.98 -0.57
C GLY A 179 -20.20 -2.47 -0.80
N ALA A 180 -20.74 -2.07 -1.96
CA ALA A 180 -20.99 -0.66 -2.32
C ALA A 180 -22.33 -0.09 -1.79
N LYS A 181 -22.93 -0.72 -0.77
CA LYS A 181 -24.17 -0.24 -0.13
C LYS A 181 -23.85 0.72 1.01
N LEU A 182 -24.81 1.60 1.30
CA LEU A 182 -24.86 2.32 2.57
C LEU A 182 -25.44 1.37 3.60
N LEU A 183 -24.78 1.25 4.75
CA LEU A 183 -25.29 0.55 5.93
C LEU A 183 -25.22 1.49 7.12
#